data_AF-A0A6A3KN59-F1
#
_entry.id   AF-A0A6A3KN59-F1
#
_cell.length_a   1.000
_cell.length_b   1.000
_cell.length_c   1.000
_cell.angle_alpha   90.00
_cell.angle_beta   90.00
_cell.angle_gamma   90.00
#
_symmetry.space_group_name_H-M   'P 1'
#
loop_
_entity.id
_entity.type
_entity.pdbx_description
1 polymer ?
#
loop_
_entity_poly.entity_id
_entity_poly.type
_entity_poly.pdbx_seq_one_letter_code
_entity_poly.pdbx_strand_id
1 'polypeptide(L)' 'MEGDAATGTRPLPKGKCASCSKMVSKSNMAKHRKLCGKKKLPKTRKVINRELYARHKVKILSKRFEQRTFDRFRRLEGT' A
#
# COMPACT_ATOMS: atom_id res chain seq x y z
N MET A 1 8.77 -16.73 52.95
CA MET A 1 9.73 -16.29 51.93
C MET A 1 9.06 -16.66 50.62
N GLU A 2 8.49 -15.73 49.87
CA GLU A 2 9.17 -14.71 49.08
C GLU A 2 8.43 -13.36 49.16
N GLY A 3 9.19 -12.28 49.33
CA GLY A 3 8.70 -10.93 49.12
C GLY A 3 9.11 -10.47 47.73
N ASP A 4 8.19 -9.84 47.00
CA ASP A 4 8.55 -9.06 45.82
C ASP A 4 8.02 -7.64 45.97
N ALA A 5 8.97 -6.73 46.05
CA ALA A 5 8.79 -5.32 46.28
C ALA A 5 7.91 -4.69 45.19
N ALA A 6 6.75 -4.22 45.61
CA ALA A 6 5.89 -3.32 44.84
C ALA A 6 6.63 -1.99 44.55
N THR A 7 7.41 -1.98 43.47
CA THR A 7 7.72 -0.74 42.76
C THR A 7 6.44 -0.31 42.06
N GLY A 8 5.68 0.53 42.76
CA GLY A 8 4.36 1.01 42.36
C GLY A 8 4.40 1.84 41.09
N THR A 9 4.28 1.19 39.94
CA THR A 9 3.60 1.78 38.78
C THR A 9 2.49 0.83 38.41
N ARG A 10 1.27 1.09 38.91
CA ARG A 10 0.08 0.31 38.50
C ARG A 10 0.07 0.25 36.97
N PRO A 11 -0.06 -0.93 36.35
CA PRO A 11 -0.08 -1.03 34.91
C PRO A 11 -1.13 -0.08 34.37
N LEU A 12 -0.72 0.90 33.54
CA LEU A 12 -1.67 1.82 32.95
C LEU A 12 -2.75 1.00 32.24
N PRO A 13 -4.03 1.34 32.41
CA PRO A 13 -5.10 0.55 31.83
C PRO A 13 -4.93 0.52 30.31
N LYS A 14 -4.82 -0.70 29.75
CA LYS A 14 -4.71 -0.94 28.31
C LYS A 14 -6.08 -1.34 27.77
N GLY A 15 -6.35 -1.00 26.51
CA GLY A 15 -7.53 -1.44 25.77
C GLY A 15 -7.11 -2.05 24.43
N LYS A 16 -7.96 -2.93 23.88
CA LYS A 16 -7.77 -3.52 22.55
C LYS A 16 -8.32 -2.58 21.48
N CYS A 17 -7.55 -2.26 20.46
CA CYS A 17 -8.04 -1.52 19.30
C CYS A 17 -8.95 -2.42 18.44
N ALA A 18 -10.18 -1.98 18.14
CA ALA A 18 -11.10 -2.75 17.30
C ALA A 18 -10.61 -2.95 15.85
N SER A 19 -9.85 -2.01 15.30
CA SER A 19 -9.44 -2.04 13.89
C SER A 19 -8.19 -2.87 13.62
N CYS A 20 -7.28 -3.02 14.59
CA CYS A 20 -6.03 -3.76 14.40
C CYS A 20 -5.72 -4.78 15.50
N SER A 21 -6.64 -4.95 16.47
CA SER A 21 -6.51 -5.87 17.61
C SER A 21 -5.30 -5.66 18.52
N LYS A 22 -4.52 -4.58 18.35
CA LYS A 22 -3.37 -4.25 19.21
C LYS A 22 -3.82 -3.73 20.58
N MET A 23 -3.08 -4.12 21.62
CA MET A 23 -3.22 -3.57 22.97
C MET A 23 -2.51 -2.22 23.04
N VAL A 24 -3.24 -1.17 23.40
CA VAL A 24 -2.73 0.21 23.52
C VAL A 24 -3.16 0.78 24.85
N SER A 25 -2.35 1.62 25.49
CA SER A 25 -2.78 2.32 26.70
C SER A 25 -4.04 3.16 26.41
N LYS A 26 -4.98 3.21 27.37
CA LYS A 26 -6.23 3.97 27.20
C LYS A 26 -5.96 5.44 26.86
N SER A 27 -4.96 6.05 27.50
CA SER A 27 -4.53 7.43 27.23
C SER A 27 -4.06 7.65 25.78
N ASN A 28 -3.40 6.66 25.17
CA ASN A 28 -2.89 6.77 23.80
C ASN A 28 -3.86 6.23 22.73
N MET A 29 -5.00 5.66 23.12
CA MET A 29 -5.94 5.04 22.19
C MET A 29 -6.48 6.05 21.15
N ALA A 30 -6.71 7.30 21.56
CA ALA A 30 -7.14 8.36 20.65
C ALA A 30 -6.08 8.69 19.59
N LYS A 31 -4.80 8.82 19.98
CA LYS A 31 -3.67 9.01 19.06
C LYS A 31 -3.49 7.79 18.15
N HIS A 32 -3.59 6.59 18.72
CA HIS A 32 -3.53 5.35 17.98
C HIS A 32 -4.62 5.26 16.91
N ARG A 33 -5.89 5.57 17.21
CA ARG A 33 -6.99 5.56 16.23
C ARG A 33 -6.75 6.51 15.04
N LYS A 34 -6.10 7.66 15.25
CA LYS A 34 -5.76 8.59 14.17
C LYS A 34 -4.77 8.00 13.15
N LEU A 35 -3.93 7.04 13.56
CA LEU A 35 -2.93 6.37 12.72
C LEU A 35 -3.36 4.96 12.30
N CYS A 36 -4.15 4.29 13.14
CA CYS A 36 -4.67 2.97 12.92
C CYS A 36 -5.60 2.99 11.70
N GLY A 37 -5.38 2.08 10.75
CA GLY A 37 -6.13 2.02 9.50
C GLY A 37 -5.63 2.97 8.39
N LYS A 38 -4.72 3.93 8.69
CA LYS A 38 -4.15 4.82 7.65
C LYS A 38 -3.00 4.21 6.85
N LYS A 39 -2.59 2.97 7.13
CA LYS A 39 -1.65 2.25 6.26
C LYS A 39 -2.38 1.74 5.02
N LYS A 40 -2.59 2.60 4.02
CA LYS A 40 -2.52 2.09 2.64
C LYS A 40 -1.09 1.62 2.47
N LEU A 41 -0.87 0.31 2.42
CA LEU A 41 0.43 -0.23 2.03
C LEU A 41 0.84 0.49 0.73
N PRO A 42 2.08 0.98 0.62
CA PRO A 42 2.56 1.54 -0.64
C PRO A 42 2.22 0.54 -1.75
N LYS A 43 1.51 1.00 -2.79
CA LYS A 43 1.21 0.12 -3.93
C LYS A 43 2.55 -0.36 -4.46
N THR A 44 2.68 -1.68 -4.62
CA THR A 44 3.89 -2.23 -5.23
C THR A 44 4.00 -1.72 -6.67
N ARG A 45 5.23 -1.62 -7.19
CA ARG A 45 5.48 -1.24 -8.59
C ARG A 45 4.65 -2.08 -9.57
N LYS A 46 4.44 -3.36 -9.26
CA LYS A 46 3.60 -4.27 -10.05
C LYS A 46 2.13 -3.85 -10.10
N VAL A 47 1.55 -3.42 -8.97
CA VAL A 47 0.15 -2.95 -8.92
C VAL A 47 0.01 -1.64 -9.69
N ILE A 48 0.95 -0.70 -9.51
CA ILE A 48 0.96 0.57 -10.24
C ILE A 48 1.01 0.34 -11.75
N ASN A 49 1.94 -0.52 -12.21
CA ASN A 49 2.08 -0.83 -13.63
C ASN A 49 0.83 -1.50 -14.21
N ARG A 50 0.18 -2.40 -13.46
CA ARG A 50 -1.06 -3.06 -13.89
C ARG A 50 -2.20 -2.05 -14.05
N GLU A 51 -2.36 -1.14 -13.11
CA GLU A 51 -3.37 -0.07 -13.18
C GLU A 51 -3.11 0.89 -14.35
N LEU A 52 -1.85 1.29 -14.54
CA LEU A 52 -1.44 2.17 -15.63
C LEU A 52 -1.68 1.52 -17.00
N TYR A 53 -1.33 0.24 -17.15
CA TYR A 53 -1.62 -0.52 -18.36
C TYR A 53 -3.13 -0.63 -18.60
N ALA A 54 -3.92 -0.99 -17.58
CA ALA A 54 -5.36 -1.12 -17.72
C ALA A 54 -6.01 0.21 -18.18
N ARG A 55 -5.59 1.34 -17.61
CA ARG A 55 -6.10 2.67 -17.97
C ARG A 55 -5.75 3.07 -19.41
N HIS A 56 -4.55 2.74 -19.88
CA HIS A 56 -4.03 3.22 -21.17
C HIS A 56 -3.91 2.12 -22.24
N LYS A 57 -4.53 0.95 -22.02
CA LYS A 57 -4.40 -0.24 -22.88
C LYS A 57 -4.67 0.08 -24.34
N VAL A 58 -5.78 0.75 -24.63
CA VAL A 58 -6.19 1.09 -25.99
C VAL A 58 -5.13 1.96 -26.68
N LYS A 59 -4.72 3.06 -26.04
CA LYS A 59 -3.69 3.97 -26.58
C LYS A 59 -2.35 3.27 -26.83
N ILE A 60 -1.94 2.36 -25.94
CA ILE A 60 -0.71 1.57 -26.09
C ILE A 60 -0.84 0.64 -27.30
N LEU A 61 -1.97 -0.04 -27.47
CA LEU A 61 -2.19 -0.96 -28.58
C LEU A 61 -2.27 -0.23 -29.93
N SER A 62 -2.98 0.90 -30.00
CA SER A 62 -3.07 1.73 -31.21
C SER A 62 -1.69 2.23 -31.65
N LYS A 63 -0.90 2.79 -30.72
CA LYS A 63 0.48 3.21 -31.02
C LYS A 63 1.36 2.07 -31.53
N ARG A 64 1.23 0.88 -30.93
CA ARG A 64 1.98 -0.32 -31.39
C ARG A 64 1.52 -0.79 -32.76
N PHE A 65 0.23 -0.65 -33.07
CA PHE A 65 -0.29 -0.96 -34.39
C PHE A 65 0.26 0.01 -35.43
N GLU A 66 0.14 1.32 -35.21
CA GLU A 66 0.69 2.37 -36.07
C GLU A 66 2.18 2.18 -36.34
N GLN A 67 2.97 1.92 -35.29
CA GLN A 67 4.41 1.68 -35.43
C GLN A 67 4.70 0.46 -36.31
N ARG A 68 3.98 -0.66 -36.10
CA ARG A 68 4.16 -1.86 -36.94
C ARG A 68 3.79 -1.60 -38.39
N THR A 69 2.75 -0.81 -38.63
CA THR A 69 2.32 -0.44 -39.98
C THR A 69 3.36 0.44 -40.65
N PHE A 70 3.86 1.46 -39.95
CA PHE A 70 4.93 2.33 -40.43
C PHE A 70 6.21 1.55 -40.74
N ASP A 71 6.64 0.67 -39.83
CA ASP A 71 7.84 -0.15 -40.02
C ASP A 71 7.71 -1.10 -41.22
N ARG A 72 6.49 -1.59 -41.52
CA ARG A 72 6.22 -2.38 -42.73
C ARG A 72 6.35 -1.54 -43.99
N PHE A 73 5.75 -0.36 -44.04
CA PHE A 73 5.87 0.55 -45.18
C PHE A 73 7.34 0.90 -45.46
N ARG A 74 8.09 1.30 -44.42
CA ARG A 74 9.51 1.63 -44.56
C ARG A 74 10.36 0.49 -45.12
N ARG A 75 10.04 -0.77 -44.79
CA ARG A 75 10.75 -1.94 -45.32
C ARG A 75 10.43 -2.22 -46.79
N LEU A 76 9.23 -1.86 -47.25
CA LEU A 76 8.79 -2.05 -48.64
C LEU A 76 9.29 -0.92 -49.55
N GLU A 77 9.43 0.30 -49.04
CA GLU A 77 10.00 1.44 -49.78
C GLU A 77 11.55 1.43 -49.83
N GLY A 78 12.19 0.66 -48.95
CA GLY A 78 13.66 0.52 -48.89
C GLY A 78 14.25 -0.60 -49.76
N THR A 79 13.44 -1.20 -50.63
CA THR A 79 13.82 -2.15 -51.68
C THR A 79 13.48 -1.55 -53.03
#